data_AF-A0A1G6LWW1-F1
#
_entry.id   AF-A0A1G6LWW1-F1
#
_cell.length_a   1.000
_cell.length_b   1.000
_cell.length_c   1.000
_cell.angle_alpha   90.00
_cell.angle_beta   90.00
_cell.angle_gamma   90.00
#
_symmetry.space_group_name_H-M   'P 1'
#
loop_
_entity.id
_entity.type
_entity.pdbx_description
1 polymer ?
#
loop_
_entity_poly.entity_id
_entity_poly.type
_entity_poly.pdbx_seq_one_letter_code
_entity_poly.pdbx_strand_id
1 'polypeptide(L)'
;MAHVEPAHLVELALGNGVSSDDAGALRHIALCPRCREELTLMARVVAAARGVEESDLPVAPPPRVWRGIAREVSRAGEEAAPPAVPPAAGGSSPRPRAAGSTEDDGVVRSRRTGLPRGLRAAALLAGSAVVVGWSVRAWRAGRGGRPAAGRTGRVLRPGGRPGGR
;
A
#
# COMPACT_ATOMS: atom_id res chain seq x y z
N MET A 1 26.14 -3.67 5.44
CA MET A 1 25.26 -4.44 4.53
C MET A 1 24.03 -3.58 4.25
N ALA A 2 23.59 -3.52 3.00
CA ALA A 2 22.37 -2.79 2.63
C ALA A 2 21.12 -3.51 3.16
N HIS A 3 20.09 -2.74 3.52
CA HIS A 3 18.77 -3.27 3.86
C HIS A 3 18.04 -3.74 2.60
N VAL A 4 16.99 -4.55 2.77
CA VAL A 4 16.08 -4.90 1.67
C VAL A 4 15.37 -3.63 1.20
N GLU A 5 15.24 -3.47 -0.12
CA GLU A 5 14.60 -2.30 -0.70
C GLU A 5 13.12 -2.19 -0.26
N PRO A 6 12.61 -1.00 0.09
CA PRO A 6 11.24 -0.84 0.59
C PRO A 6 10.17 -1.37 -0.39
N ALA A 7 10.36 -1.17 -1.70
CA ALA A 7 9.44 -1.70 -2.71
C ALA A 7 9.37 -3.24 -2.66
N HIS A 8 10.51 -3.91 -2.48
CA HIS A 8 10.59 -5.37 -2.34
C HIS A 8 9.90 -5.85 -1.05
N LEU A 9 10.03 -5.11 0.06
CA LEU A 9 9.30 -5.42 1.30
C LEU A 9 7.78 -5.31 1.12
N VAL A 10 7.29 -4.36 0.32
CA VAL A 10 5.87 -4.23 -0.02
C VAL A 10 5.40 -5.44 -0.84
N GLU A 11 6.16 -5.87 -1.83
CA GLU A 11 5.83 -7.06 -2.64
C GLU A 11 5.72 -8.31 -1.77
N LEU A 12 6.67 -8.50 -0.84
CA LEU A 12 6.62 -9.57 0.15
C LEU A 12 5.39 -9.45 1.07
N ALA A 13 5.02 -8.23 1.50
CA ALA A 13 3.84 -7.99 2.34
C ALA A 13 2.52 -8.26 1.61
N LEU A 14 2.45 -7.94 0.32
CA LEU A 14 1.31 -8.26 -0.55
C LEU A 14 1.18 -9.78 -0.75
N GLY A 15 2.27 -10.53 -0.62
CA GLY A 15 2.22 -12.00 -0.71
C GLY A 15 1.91 -12.49 -2.12
N ASN A 16 2.32 -11.74 -3.16
CA ASN A 16 2.11 -12.06 -4.58
C ASN A 16 2.95 -13.27 -5.08
N GLY A 17 3.30 -14.18 -4.18
CA GLY A 17 4.17 -15.33 -4.42
C GLY A 17 5.61 -15.02 -4.05
N VAL A 18 6.14 -15.77 -3.08
CA VAL A 18 7.58 -15.78 -2.79
C VAL A 18 8.26 -16.64 -3.87
N SER A 19 9.14 -16.03 -4.63
CA SER A 19 9.98 -16.67 -5.64
C SER A 19 11.26 -17.26 -5.02
N SER A 20 12.03 -18.02 -5.79
CA SER A 20 13.37 -18.47 -5.38
C SER A 20 14.32 -17.30 -5.09
N ASP A 21 14.11 -16.18 -5.76
CA ASP A 21 14.99 -15.01 -5.73
C ASP A 21 14.83 -14.25 -4.40
N ASP A 22 13.69 -14.42 -3.74
CA ASP A 22 13.39 -13.84 -2.42
C ASP A 22 14.14 -14.53 -1.27
N ALA A 23 14.74 -15.71 -1.49
CA ALA A 23 15.39 -16.47 -0.42
C ALA A 23 16.51 -15.67 0.27
N GLY A 24 17.24 -14.82 -0.49
CA GLY A 24 18.25 -13.93 0.06
C GLY A 24 17.65 -12.84 0.96
N ALA A 25 16.60 -12.17 0.49
CA ALA A 25 15.89 -11.14 1.24
C ALA A 25 15.27 -11.71 2.52
N LEU A 26 14.63 -12.88 2.45
CA LEU A 26 14.02 -13.55 3.59
C LEU A 26 15.06 -13.95 4.65
N ARG A 27 16.23 -14.46 4.24
CA ARG A 27 17.35 -14.72 5.17
C ARG A 27 17.82 -13.43 5.86
N HIS A 28 17.92 -12.33 5.11
CA HIS A 28 18.28 -11.03 5.70
C HIS A 28 17.22 -10.56 6.71
N ILE A 29 15.93 -10.60 6.37
CA ILE A 29 14.82 -10.21 7.24
C ILE A 29 14.79 -11.06 8.52
N ALA A 30 15.15 -12.34 8.42
CA ALA A 30 15.27 -13.21 9.59
C ALA A 30 16.35 -12.73 10.58
N LEU A 31 17.40 -12.05 10.11
CA LEU A 31 18.53 -11.61 10.93
C LEU A 31 18.50 -10.10 11.26
N CYS A 32 17.83 -9.28 10.45
CA CYS A 32 17.80 -7.82 10.61
C CYS A 32 16.50 -7.34 11.29
N PRO A 33 16.56 -6.79 12.51
CA PRO A 33 15.37 -6.32 13.22
C PRO A 33 14.62 -5.21 12.47
N ARG A 34 15.34 -4.25 11.88
CA ARG A 34 14.74 -3.14 11.12
C ARG A 34 13.90 -3.63 9.94
N CYS A 35 14.45 -4.49 9.09
CA CYS A 35 13.71 -5.01 7.95
C CYS A 35 12.51 -5.87 8.38
N ARG A 36 12.62 -6.56 9.52
CA ARG A 36 11.50 -7.33 10.09
C ARG A 36 10.38 -6.42 10.59
N GLU A 37 10.73 -5.34 11.29
CA GLU A 37 9.77 -4.34 11.76
C GLU A 37 9.05 -3.66 10.59
N GLU A 38 9.80 -3.25 9.58
CA GLU A 38 9.27 -2.62 8.38
C GLU A 38 8.31 -3.54 7.62
N LEU A 39 8.70 -4.80 7.38
CA LEU A 39 7.81 -5.80 6.79
C LEU A 39 6.55 -6.02 7.63
N THR A 40 6.68 -6.04 8.96
CA THR A 40 5.53 -6.20 9.87
C THR A 40 4.56 -5.03 9.77
N LEU A 41 5.06 -3.80 9.66
CA LEU A 41 4.22 -2.62 9.47
C LEU A 41 3.48 -2.68 8.14
N MET A 42 4.18 -3.00 7.05
CA MET A 42 3.57 -3.14 5.72
C MET A 42 2.51 -4.26 5.71
N ALA A 43 2.79 -5.41 6.33
CA ALA A 43 1.85 -6.52 6.43
C ALA A 43 0.58 -6.14 7.21
N ARG A 44 0.69 -5.29 8.25
CA ARG A 44 -0.48 -4.78 8.99
C ARG A 44 -1.36 -3.88 8.13
N VAL A 45 -0.75 -2.99 7.33
CA VAL A 45 -1.49 -2.13 6.41
C VAL A 45 -2.22 -2.96 5.36
N VAL A 46 -1.53 -3.94 4.76
CA VAL A 46 -2.14 -4.88 3.80
C VAL A 46 -3.27 -5.67 4.44
N ALA A 47 -3.10 -6.16 5.67
CA ALA A 47 -4.15 -6.87 6.38
C ALA A 47 -5.37 -5.98 6.66
N ALA A 48 -5.16 -4.72 7.08
CA ALA A 48 -6.24 -3.76 7.27
C ALA A 48 -6.99 -3.47 5.97
N ALA A 49 -6.27 -3.22 4.87
CA ALA A 49 -6.86 -2.97 3.56
C ALA A 49 -7.68 -4.15 3.03
N ARG A 50 -7.25 -5.39 3.31
CA ARG A 50 -8.00 -6.61 2.93
C ARG A 50 -9.24 -6.87 3.78
N GLY A 51 -9.32 -6.26 4.96
CA GLY A 51 -10.46 -6.38 5.86
C GLY A 51 -11.52 -5.29 5.66
N VAL A 52 -11.38 -4.46 4.62
CA VAL A 52 -12.37 -3.44 4.27
C VAL A 52 -13.61 -4.12 3.70
N GLU A 53 -14.77 -3.84 4.28
CA GLU A 53 -16.06 -4.31 3.83
C GLU A 53 -16.82 -3.21 3.06
N GLU A 54 -17.89 -3.56 2.35
CA GLU A 54 -18.71 -2.60 1.59
C GLU A 54 -19.22 -1.44 2.49
N SER A 55 -19.52 -1.73 3.76
CA SER A 55 -19.97 -0.72 4.73
C SER A 55 -18.91 0.31 5.10
N ASP A 56 -17.62 -0.02 4.92
CA ASP A 56 -16.51 0.88 5.18
C ASP A 56 -16.25 1.83 4.00
N LEU A 57 -16.86 1.55 2.83
CA LEU A 57 -16.71 2.40 1.67
C LEU A 57 -17.49 3.70 1.84
N PRO A 58 -16.90 4.84 1.44
CA PRO A 58 -17.62 6.10 1.48
C PRO A 58 -18.81 6.06 0.52
N VAL A 59 -19.95 6.57 0.97
CA VAL A 59 -21.13 6.74 0.11
C VAL A 59 -20.80 7.73 -1.01
N ALA A 60 -21.15 7.38 -2.24
CA ALA A 60 -20.93 8.23 -3.40
C ALA A 60 -21.57 9.62 -3.17
N PRO A 61 -20.81 10.72 -3.32
CA PRO A 61 -21.35 12.04 -3.08
C PRO A 61 -22.41 12.41 -4.14
N PRO A 62 -23.46 13.16 -3.77
CA PRO A 62 -24.53 13.52 -4.71
C PRO A 62 -24.03 14.35 -5.91
N PRO A 63 -24.67 14.28 -7.10
CA PRO A 63 -24.21 14.98 -8.31
C PRO A 63 -24.05 16.50 -8.18
N ARG A 64 -24.77 17.13 -7.23
CA ARG A 64 -24.63 18.56 -6.95
C ARG A 64 -23.24 18.94 -6.41
N VAL A 65 -22.60 18.06 -5.65
CA VAL A 65 -21.25 18.28 -5.09
C VAL A 65 -20.24 18.33 -6.24
N TRP A 66 -20.31 17.37 -7.15
CA TRP A 66 -19.44 17.36 -8.34
C TRP A 66 -19.67 18.55 -9.26
N ARG A 67 -20.92 18.96 -9.49
CA ARG A 67 -21.22 20.18 -10.25
C ARG A 67 -20.66 21.45 -9.58
N GLY A 68 -20.66 21.50 -8.25
CA GLY A 68 -20.04 22.59 -7.49
C GLY A 68 -18.53 22.64 -7.70
N ILE A 69 -17.85 21.52 -7.44
CA ILE A 69 -16.39 21.38 -7.62
C ILE A 69 -15.98 21.74 -9.06
N ALA A 70 -16.71 21.25 -10.07
CA ALA A 70 -16.42 21.55 -11.46
C ALA A 70 -16.47 23.07 -11.75
N ARG A 71 -17.50 23.76 -11.24
CA ARG A 71 -17.62 25.22 -11.40
C ARG A 71 -16.50 25.98 -10.69
N GLU A 72 -16.13 25.55 -9.49
CA GLU A 72 -15.04 26.18 -8.72
C GLU A 72 -13.69 26.03 -9.41
N VAL A 73 -13.37 24.82 -9.90
CA VAL A 73 -12.13 24.55 -10.65
C VAL A 73 -12.10 25.36 -11.95
N SER A 74 -13.21 25.44 -12.70
CA SER A 74 -13.27 26.27 -13.90
C SER A 74 -13.02 27.74 -13.60
N ARG A 75 -13.65 28.30 -12.56
CA ARG A 75 -13.44 29.69 -12.15
C ARG A 75 -12.00 29.97 -11.72
N ALA A 76 -11.38 29.06 -10.96
CA ALA A 76 -9.99 29.19 -10.53
C ALA A 76 -9.02 29.16 -11.73
N GLY A 77 -9.32 28.36 -12.76
CA GLY A 77 -8.54 28.34 -14.00
C GLY A 77 -8.71 29.61 -14.84
N GLU A 78 -9.88 30.24 -14.80
CA GLU A 78 -10.15 31.47 -15.55
C GLU A 78 -9.54 32.71 -14.89
N GLU A 79 -9.45 32.73 -13.55
CA GLU A 79 -8.78 33.81 -12.81
C GLU A 79 -7.25 33.70 -12.86
N ALA A 80 -6.72 32.50 -13.10
CA ALA A 80 -5.31 32.27 -13.45
C ALA A 80 -5.02 32.59 -14.92
N ALA A 81 -5.64 33.63 -15.48
CA ALA A 81 -5.30 34.15 -16.79
C ALA A 81 -3.77 34.41 -16.82
N PRO A 82 -3.05 33.88 -17.82
CA PRO A 82 -1.61 34.11 -17.92
C PRO A 82 -1.38 35.62 -17.94
N PRO A 83 -0.34 36.14 -17.25
CA PRO A 83 -0.04 37.56 -17.31
C PRO A 83 0.05 37.94 -18.79
N ALA A 84 -0.73 38.95 -19.19
CA ALA A 84 -0.68 39.47 -20.54
C ALA A 84 0.78 39.77 -20.85
N VAL A 85 1.39 38.99 -21.73
CA VAL A 85 2.76 39.24 -22.17
C VAL A 85 2.69 40.59 -22.87
N PRO A 86 3.31 41.65 -22.33
CA PRO A 86 3.33 42.93 -23.02
C PRO A 86 3.95 42.68 -24.40
N PRO A 87 3.44 43.31 -25.48
CA PRO A 87 4.08 43.19 -26.79
C PRO A 87 5.55 43.53 -26.60
N ALA A 88 6.43 42.64 -27.07
CA ALA A 88 7.86 42.75 -26.94
C ALA A 88 8.34 44.02 -27.66
N ALA A 89 8.28 45.15 -26.96
CA ALA A 89 8.99 46.36 -27.32
C ALA A 89 10.47 46.06 -27.07
N GLY A 90 11.22 46.12 -28.16
CA GLY A 90 12.61 45.70 -28.23
C GLY A 90 13.47 46.30 -27.13
N GLY A 91 14.42 45.48 -26.69
CA GLY A 91 15.75 45.88 -26.25
C GLY A 91 15.84 47.11 -25.37
N SER A 92 15.83 46.89 -24.06
CA SER A 92 16.73 47.60 -23.16
C SER A 92 16.91 46.76 -21.91
N SER A 93 18.06 46.11 -21.82
CA SER A 93 18.55 45.45 -20.62
C SER A 93 18.78 46.50 -19.51
N PRO A 94 18.06 46.44 -18.38
CA PRO A 94 18.41 47.22 -17.22
C PRO A 94 19.31 46.36 -16.32
N ARG A 95 20.59 46.71 -16.33
CA ARG A 95 21.63 46.42 -15.34
C ARG A 95 21.07 46.15 -13.93
N PRO A 96 21.46 45.05 -13.24
CA PRO A 96 21.05 44.82 -11.87
C PRO A 96 21.80 45.77 -10.93
N ARG A 97 21.05 46.58 -10.18
CA ARG A 97 21.57 47.38 -9.08
C ARG A 97 21.03 46.77 -7.79
N ALA A 98 21.96 46.29 -6.96
CA ALA A 98 21.68 45.78 -5.62
C ALA A 98 21.10 46.88 -4.74
N ALA A 99 20.03 46.57 -3.99
CA ALA A 99 19.74 47.17 -2.69
C ALA A 99 18.61 46.39 -1.99
N GLY A 100 18.98 45.82 -0.84
CA GLY A 100 18.17 45.40 0.32
C GLY A 100 16.66 45.35 0.20
N SER A 101 16.12 44.15 0.44
CA SER A 101 14.90 44.02 1.23
C SER A 101 15.20 43.07 2.38
N THR A 102 14.85 43.55 3.57
CA THR A 102 14.95 42.89 4.87
C THR A 102 14.20 41.56 4.84
N GLU A 103 14.93 40.47 5.06
CA GLU A 103 14.35 39.19 5.50
C GLU A 103 13.69 39.42 6.85
N ASP A 104 12.38 39.65 6.82
CA ASP A 104 11.49 39.53 7.97
C ASP A 104 11.24 38.02 8.18
N ASP A 105 12.22 37.37 8.80
CA ASP A 105 12.10 35.99 9.25
C ASP A 105 11.20 35.97 10.51
N GLY A 106 9.90 35.92 10.26
CA GLY A 106 8.87 35.62 11.24
C GLY A 106 9.00 34.18 11.77
N VAL A 107 10.02 33.92 12.58
CA VAL A 107 10.17 32.67 13.32
C VAL A 107 9.04 32.58 14.35
N VAL A 108 8.01 31.82 13.98
CA VAL A 108 6.95 31.37 14.88
C VAL A 108 7.58 30.59 16.03
N ARG A 109 7.69 31.23 17.21
CA ARG A 109 8.06 30.57 18.47
C ARG A 109 6.99 29.55 18.84
N SER A 110 7.18 28.29 18.44
CA SER A 110 6.40 27.19 18.99
C SER A 110 6.76 27.03 20.47
N ARG A 111 5.84 27.40 21.36
CA ARG A 111 5.89 27.05 22.79
C ARG A 111 5.68 25.54 22.92
N ARG A 112 6.76 24.76 22.83
CA ARG A 112 6.73 23.35 23.25
C ARG A 112 6.78 23.31 24.77
N THR A 113 5.60 23.15 25.37
CA THR A 113 5.43 22.73 26.75
C THR A 113 6.15 21.40 26.96
N GLY A 114 7.18 21.43 27.78
CA GLY A 114 7.92 20.24 28.19
C GLY A 114 7.04 19.35 29.07
N LEU A 115 6.83 18.11 28.66
CA LEU A 115 6.35 17.04 29.53
C LEU A 115 7.57 16.23 30.00
N PRO A 116 7.67 15.94 31.31
CA PRO A 116 8.88 15.40 31.90
C PRO A 116 9.15 13.96 31.47
N ARG A 117 10.44 13.71 31.20
CA ARG A 117 11.07 12.39 31.13
C ARG A 117 10.93 11.70 32.49
N GLY A 118 10.19 10.61 32.55
CA GLY A 118 10.22 9.74 33.72
C GLY A 118 9.18 8.64 33.69
N LEU A 119 9.69 7.40 33.56
CA LEU A 119 9.10 6.16 34.08
C LEU A 119 7.81 5.72 33.35
N ARG A 120 7.78 4.55 32.69
CA ARG A 120 7.88 3.25 33.33
C ARG A 120 8.42 2.19 32.38
N ALA A 121 9.51 1.58 32.81
CA ALA A 121 9.97 0.28 32.34
C ALA A 121 9.05 -0.84 32.89
N ALA A 122 9.02 -1.93 32.12
CA ALA A 122 8.78 -3.32 32.54
C ALA A 122 7.35 -3.75 32.95
N ALA A 123 6.69 -4.44 32.02
CA ALA A 123 6.04 -5.73 32.31
C ALA A 123 6.18 -6.65 31.07
N LEU A 124 6.92 -7.73 31.26
CA LEU A 124 7.31 -8.72 30.26
C LEU A 124 6.32 -9.89 30.21
N LEU A 125 6.11 -10.40 28.99
CA LEU A 125 5.96 -11.82 28.62
C LEU A 125 4.71 -12.60 29.09
N ALA A 126 3.63 -12.55 28.29
CA ALA A 126 2.64 -13.65 28.20
C ALA A 126 1.77 -13.66 26.91
N GLY A 127 2.28 -13.23 25.74
CA GLY A 127 1.38 -13.08 24.57
C GLY A 127 1.96 -13.13 23.15
N SER A 128 3.21 -13.52 22.96
CA SER A 128 3.85 -13.48 21.61
C SER A 128 3.86 -14.82 20.86
N ALA A 129 3.42 -15.93 21.47
CA ALA A 129 3.45 -17.25 20.81
C ALA A 129 2.20 -17.58 19.96
N VAL A 130 1.11 -16.81 20.03
CA VAL A 130 -0.14 -17.18 19.36
C VAL A 130 -0.23 -16.66 17.91
N VAL A 131 0.44 -15.55 17.57
CA VAL A 131 0.24 -14.91 16.25
C VAL A 131 1.05 -15.55 15.12
N VAL A 132 2.23 -16.13 15.39
CA VAL A 132 3.02 -16.83 14.34
C VAL A 132 2.46 -18.23 14.04
N GLY A 133 1.81 -18.88 15.00
CA GLY A 133 1.26 -20.23 14.84
C GLY A 133 0.03 -20.30 13.92
N TRP A 134 -0.80 -19.24 13.88
CA TRP A 134 -2.01 -19.22 13.05
C TRP A 134 -1.71 -19.10 11.56
N SER A 135 -0.69 -18.32 11.18
CA SER A 135 -0.32 -18.09 9.77
C SER A 135 0.21 -19.36 9.09
N VAL A 136 0.95 -20.21 9.80
CA VAL A 136 1.49 -21.47 9.25
C VAL A 136 0.42 -22.56 9.16
N ARG A 137 -0.55 -22.59 10.09
CA ARG A 137 -1.60 -23.61 10.11
C ARG A 137 -2.66 -23.39 9.02
N ALA A 138 -3.00 -22.13 8.71
CA ALA A 138 -3.86 -21.81 7.56
C ALA A 138 -3.21 -22.18 6.22
N TRP A 139 -1.88 -22.02 6.10
CA TRP A 139 -1.14 -22.36 4.87
C TRP A 139 -1.01 -23.86 4.58
N ARG A 140 -1.02 -24.75 5.60
CA ARG A 140 -1.00 -26.20 5.39
C ARG A 140 -2.38 -26.78 5.05
N ALA A 141 -3.48 -26.16 5.49
CA ALA A 141 -4.83 -26.63 5.20
C ALA A 141 -5.22 -26.46 3.72
N GLY A 142 -4.63 -25.49 3.00
CA GLY A 142 -4.93 -25.23 1.59
C GLY A 142 -4.25 -26.16 0.57
N ARG A 143 -3.35 -27.06 0.98
CA ARG A 143 -2.62 -27.97 0.07
C ARG A 143 -3.09 -29.43 0.08
N GLY A 144 -4.04 -29.80 0.94
CA GLY A 144 -4.57 -31.16 1.03
C GLY A 144 -6.02 -31.24 0.61
N GLY A 145 -6.30 -31.60 -0.65
CA GLY A 145 -7.65 -32.06 -1.02
C GLY A 145 -8.16 -31.64 -2.39
N ARG A 146 -7.51 -32.09 -3.47
CA ARG A 146 -8.27 -32.52 -4.64
C ARG A 146 -8.34 -34.05 -4.61
N PRO A 147 -9.46 -34.66 -4.18
CA PRO A 147 -9.64 -36.08 -4.42
C PRO A 147 -9.65 -36.29 -5.94
N ALA A 148 -8.74 -37.14 -6.41
CA ALA A 148 -8.82 -37.69 -7.75
C ALA A 148 -10.15 -38.43 -7.86
N ALA A 149 -11.15 -37.78 -8.46
CA ALA A 149 -12.40 -38.43 -8.82
C ALA A 149 -12.06 -39.59 -9.75
N GLY A 150 -12.20 -40.81 -9.22
CA GLY A 150 -12.06 -42.05 -9.96
C GLY A 150 -12.98 -42.01 -11.18
N ARG A 151 -12.37 -41.94 -12.37
CA ARG A 151 -13.04 -42.22 -13.62
C ARG A 151 -13.16 -43.73 -13.74
N THR A 152 -14.19 -44.31 -13.11
CA THR A 152 -14.63 -45.66 -13.40
C THR A 152 -15.23 -45.67 -14.80
N GLY A 153 -14.40 -46.05 -15.78
CA GLY A 153 -14.84 -46.37 -17.13
C GLY A 153 -15.79 -47.56 -17.08
N ARG A 154 -17.10 -47.28 -17.11
CA ARG A 154 -18.16 -48.24 -17.36
C ARG A 154 -18.05 -48.68 -18.82
N VAL A 155 -17.31 -49.77 -19.07
CA VAL A 155 -17.28 -50.42 -20.39
C VAL A 155 -18.66 -50.99 -20.66
N LEU A 156 -19.33 -50.40 -21.65
CA LEU A 156 -20.60 -50.87 -22.18
C LEU A 156 -20.41 -52.25 -22.82
N ARG A 157 -21.16 -53.21 -22.28
CA ARG A 157 -21.32 -54.57 -22.80
C ARG A 157 -22.00 -54.49 -24.18
N PRO A 158 -21.40 -55.03 -25.28
CA PRO A 158 -22.06 -55.07 -26.56
C PRO A 158 -23.21 -56.09 -26.52
N GLY A 159 -24.44 -55.61 -26.77
CA GLY A 159 -25.61 -56.44 -26.96
C GLY A 159 -25.52 -57.16 -28.30
N GLY A 160 -25.46 -58.49 -28.24
CA GLY A 160 -25.60 -59.36 -29.41
C GLY A 160 -27.00 -59.22 -30.03
N ARG A 161 -27.02 -59.00 -31.35
CA ARG A 161 -28.21 -59.13 -32.19
C ARG A 161 -28.62 -60.61 -32.28
N PRO A 162 -29.90 -60.96 -32.10
CA PRO A 162 -30.42 -62.22 -32.62
C PRO A 162 -30.77 -62.05 -34.10
N GLY A 163 -30.05 -62.75 -34.97
CA GLY A 163 -30.47 -63.03 -36.33
C GLY A 163 -31.31 -64.31 -36.35
N GLY A 164 -32.47 -64.28 -36.99
CA GLY A 164 -33.31 -65.45 -37.13
C GLY A 164 -34.61 -65.18 -37.89
N ARG A 165 -34.51 -65.03 -39.21
CA ARG A 165 -35.24 -65.77 -40.25
C ARG A 165 -34.97 -65.17 -41.62
#